data_AF-A0A7J2NFM0-F1
#
_entry.id   AF-A0A7J2NFM0-F1
#
_cell.length_a   1.000
_cell.length_b   1.000
_cell.length_c   1.000
_cell.angle_alpha   90.00
_cell.angle_beta   90.00
_cell.angle_gamma   90.00
#
_symmetry.space_group_name_H-M   'P 1'
#
loop_
_entity.id
_entity.type
_entity.pdbx_description
1 polymer ?
#
loop_
_entity_poly.entity_id
_entity_poly.type
_entity_poly.pdbx_seq_one_letter_code
_entity_poly.pdbx_strand_id
1 'polypeptide(L)'
;MQAIQRLERFLAGLEEEELMEILRVSGESKEFLNNELKKEFTRRREQAGQRCTVCGNVLPESSFELVFGSPEFRRKAKLCGKDCVSYFLESIESYNELLKRKSERSNGHRTEREEKDVQKKPEKKPAKKRKKTLLEKMYSLFF
;
A
#
# COMPACT_ATOMS: atom_id res chain seq x y z
N MET A 1 22.87 -22.75 0.35
CA MET A 1 21.87 -22.30 -0.66
C MET A 1 20.40 -22.39 -0.23
N GLN A 2 20.01 -23.22 0.76
CA GLN A 2 18.59 -23.34 1.15
C GLN A 2 17.98 -22.08 1.83
N ALA A 3 18.79 -21.29 2.55
CA ALA A 3 18.29 -20.12 3.27
C ALA A 3 17.82 -18.98 2.34
N ILE A 4 18.53 -18.76 1.23
CA ILE A 4 18.20 -17.71 0.24
C ILE A 4 16.86 -18.02 -0.43
N GLN A 5 16.67 -19.27 -0.89
CA GLN A 5 15.42 -19.70 -1.53
C GLN A 5 14.20 -19.67 -0.59
N ARG A 6 14.42 -19.80 0.73
CA ARG A 6 13.37 -19.66 1.74
C ARG A 6 12.99 -18.18 1.92
N LEU A 7 13.98 -17.29 1.93
CA LEU A 7 13.76 -15.85 2.00
C LEU A 7 13.01 -15.32 0.77
N GLU A 8 13.41 -15.73 -0.44
CA GLU A 8 12.72 -15.33 -1.68
C GLU A 8 11.24 -15.74 -1.67
N ARG A 9 10.94 -16.97 -1.25
CA ARG A 9 9.55 -17.45 -1.13
C ARG A 9 8.77 -16.68 -0.07
N PHE A 10 9.42 -16.33 1.04
CA PHE A 10 8.80 -15.51 2.08
C PHE A 10 8.45 -14.12 1.55
N LEU A 11 9.41 -13.42 0.92
CA LEU A 11 9.19 -12.09 0.34
C LEU A 11 8.12 -12.10 -0.76
N ALA A 12 8.06 -13.16 -1.57
CA ALA A 12 7.03 -13.32 -2.60
C ALA A 12 5.60 -13.42 -2.02
N GLY A 13 5.46 -13.90 -0.78
CA GLY A 13 4.15 -14.06 -0.11
C GLY A 13 3.64 -12.81 0.63
N LEU A 14 4.45 -11.75 0.73
CA LEU A 14 4.09 -10.53 1.47
C LEU A 14 3.38 -9.50 0.61
N GLU A 15 2.48 -8.74 1.22
CA GLU A 15 1.84 -7.59 0.60
C GLU A 15 2.82 -6.40 0.48
N GLU A 16 2.53 -5.44 -0.40
CA GLU A 16 3.41 -4.28 -0.64
C GLU A 16 3.65 -3.45 0.63
N GLU A 17 2.62 -3.32 1.46
CA GLU A 17 2.65 -2.62 2.73
C GLU A 17 3.60 -3.29 3.74
N GLU A 18 3.57 -4.62 3.80
CA GLU A 18 4.45 -5.42 4.67
C GLU A 18 5.91 -5.35 4.19
N LEU A 19 6.15 -5.40 2.87
CA LEU A 19 7.49 -5.22 2.31
C LEU A 19 8.08 -3.84 2.62
N MET A 20 7.25 -2.80 2.56
CA MET A 20 7.63 -1.43 2.92
C MET A 20 7.94 -1.29 4.42
N GLU A 21 7.19 -1.99 5.28
CA GLU A 21 7.47 -2.03 6.71
C GLU A 21 8.81 -2.71 6.99
N ILE A 22 9.09 -3.84 6.33
CA ILE A 22 10.39 -4.51 6.45
C ILE A 22 11.53 -3.61 5.99
N LEU A 23 11.36 -2.90 4.87
CA LEU A 23 12.37 -1.96 4.37
C LEU A 23 12.67 -0.85 5.38
N ARG A 24 11.64 -0.30 6.03
CA ARG A 24 11.79 0.74 7.07
C ARG A 24 12.51 0.23 8.31
N VAL A 25 12.20 -0.99 8.75
CA VAL A 25 12.78 -1.61 9.96
C VAL A 25 14.20 -2.14 9.71
N SER A 26 14.50 -2.56 8.47
CA SER A 26 15.79 -3.11 8.05
C SER A 26 16.95 -2.12 8.22
N GLY A 27 16.68 -0.82 8.05
CA GLY A 27 17.71 0.23 8.09
C GLY A 27 18.80 0.03 7.04
N GLU A 28 19.89 0.80 7.12
CA GLU A 28 21.05 0.67 6.22
C GLU A 28 21.93 -0.54 6.55
N SER A 29 21.77 -1.11 7.74
CA SER A 29 22.68 -2.12 8.33
C SER A 29 22.59 -3.51 7.66
N LYS A 30 21.59 -3.76 6.82
CA LYS A 30 21.33 -5.06 6.18
C LYS A 30 21.27 -4.95 4.67
N GLU A 31 22.39 -4.60 4.05
CA GLU A 31 22.54 -4.47 2.58
C GLU A 31 21.98 -5.68 1.82
N PHE A 32 22.23 -6.91 2.30
CA PHE A 32 21.72 -8.13 1.67
C PHE A 32 20.19 -8.15 1.59
N LEU A 33 19.50 -7.85 2.70
CA LEU A 33 18.04 -7.83 2.74
C LEU A 33 17.47 -6.70 1.89
N ASN A 34 18.10 -5.52 1.92
CA ASN A 34 17.70 -4.39 1.10
C ASN A 34 17.84 -4.68 -0.40
N ASN A 35 18.88 -5.42 -0.79
CA ASN A 35 19.07 -5.85 -2.18
C ASN A 35 18.01 -6.86 -2.62
N GLU A 36 17.66 -7.84 -1.78
CA GLU A 36 16.59 -8.80 -2.10
C GLU A 36 15.21 -8.14 -2.15
N LEU A 37 14.91 -7.21 -1.23
CA LEU A 37 13.69 -6.40 -1.28
C LEU A 37 13.62 -5.59 -2.58
N LYS A 38 14.72 -4.92 -2.96
CA LYS A 38 14.79 -4.17 -4.22
C LYS A 38 14.57 -5.07 -5.44
N LYS A 39 15.16 -6.26 -5.47
CA LYS A 39 14.92 -7.25 -6.54
C LYS A 39 13.46 -7.64 -6.63
N GLU A 40 12.80 -7.92 -5.50
CA GLU A 40 11.38 -8.28 -5.49
C GLU A 40 10.49 -7.12 -5.94
N PHE A 41 10.78 -5.88 -5.52
CA PHE A 41 10.09 -4.69 -6.03
C PHE A 41 10.26 -4.51 -7.53
N THR A 42 11.48 -4.68 -8.04
CA THR A 42 11.76 -4.61 -9.48
C THR A 42 11.02 -5.71 -10.24
N ARG A 43 11.08 -6.95 -9.78
CA ARG A 43 10.35 -8.08 -10.38
C ARG A 43 8.85 -7.83 -10.44
N ARG A 44 8.24 -7.37 -9.33
CA ARG A 44 6.81 -7.02 -9.29
C ARG A 44 6.48 -5.86 -10.23
N ARG A 45 7.36 -4.86 -10.33
CA ARG A 45 7.20 -3.75 -11.27
C ARG A 45 7.31 -4.19 -12.73
N GLU A 46 8.23 -5.09 -13.05
CA GLU A 46 8.38 -5.65 -14.39
C GLU A 46 7.15 -6.49 -14.78
N GLN A 47 6.64 -7.31 -13.86
CA GLN A 47 5.42 -8.11 -14.07
C GLN A 47 4.17 -7.24 -14.19
N ALA A 48 4.01 -6.23 -13.33
CA ALA A 48 2.94 -5.25 -13.44
C ALA A 48 3.06 -4.40 -14.71
N GLY A 49 4.29 -4.17 -15.16
CA GLY A 49 4.62 -3.40 -16.35
C GLY A 49 4.19 -4.02 -17.67
N GLN A 50 3.61 -5.23 -17.68
CA GLN A 50 3.09 -5.90 -18.86
C GLN A 50 1.57 -5.86 -18.99
N ARG A 51 0.84 -5.29 -18.02
CA ARG A 51 -0.62 -5.23 -18.07
C ARG A 51 -1.15 -3.82 -17.93
N CYS A 52 -2.23 -3.53 -18.63
CA CYS A 52 -2.94 -2.26 -18.53
C CYS A 52 -3.55 -2.10 -17.14
N THR A 53 -3.28 -0.96 -16.49
CA THR A 53 -3.79 -0.64 -15.16
C THR A 53 -5.33 -0.53 -15.12
N VAL A 54 -5.96 -0.21 -16.26
CA VAL A 54 -7.42 -0.05 -16.36
C VAL A 54 -8.12 -1.35 -16.73
N CYS A 55 -7.73 -1.97 -17.85
CA CYS A 55 -8.46 -3.11 -18.42
C CYS A 55 -7.77 -4.46 -18.18
N GLY A 56 -6.55 -4.49 -17.63
CA GLY A 56 -5.81 -5.73 -17.37
C GLY A 56 -5.21 -6.43 -18.59
N ASN A 57 -5.47 -5.94 -19.80
CA ASN A 57 -4.93 -6.50 -21.04
C ASN A 57 -3.40 -6.43 -21.07
N VAL A 58 -2.78 -7.40 -21.74
CA VAL A 58 -1.33 -7.40 -21.98
C VAL A 58 -0.98 -6.19 -22.83
N LEU A 59 0.05 -5.44 -22.41
CA LEU A 59 0.48 -4.22 -23.06
C LEU A 59 1.31 -4.53 -24.31
N PRO A 60 1.03 -3.89 -25.46
CA PRO A 60 1.92 -3.90 -26.60
C PRO A 60 3.20 -3.09 -26.31
N GLU A 61 4.23 -3.27 -27.13
CA GLU A 61 5.51 -2.56 -27.02
C GLU A 61 5.31 -1.03 -27.05
N SER A 62 4.37 -0.56 -27.87
CA SER A 62 3.86 0.82 -27.87
C SER A 62 2.72 1.00 -26.85
N SER A 63 3.05 1.29 -25.59
CA SER A 63 2.09 1.58 -24.53
C SER A 63 2.27 2.99 -23.96
N PHE A 64 1.23 3.50 -23.30
CA PHE A 64 1.29 4.78 -22.60
C PHE A 64 1.74 4.54 -21.16
N GLU A 65 2.66 5.36 -20.65
CA GLU A 65 3.07 5.36 -19.25
C GLU A 65 2.80 6.74 -18.64
N LEU A 66 2.01 6.76 -17.57
CA LEU A 66 1.78 7.96 -16.75
C LEU A 66 2.59 7.83 -15.46
N VAL A 67 3.39 8.84 -15.17
CA VAL A 67 4.18 8.93 -13.94
C VAL A 67 3.63 10.09 -13.09
N PHE A 68 3.25 9.82 -11.84
CA PHE A 68 2.63 10.80 -10.96
C PHE A 68 3.05 10.62 -9.50
N GLY A 69 2.84 11.65 -8.69
CA GLY A 69 3.32 11.71 -7.30
C GLY A 69 4.56 12.60 -7.13
N SER A 70 5.01 12.75 -5.89
CA SER A 70 6.22 13.52 -5.57
C SER A 70 7.48 12.82 -6.11
N PRO A 71 8.61 13.54 -6.25
CA PRO A 71 9.86 12.95 -6.73
C PRO A 71 10.30 11.71 -5.94
N GLU A 72 10.01 11.70 -4.64
CA GLU A 72 10.34 10.62 -3.70
C GLU A 72 9.36 9.43 -3.78
N PHE A 73 8.12 9.66 -4.21
CA PHE A 73 7.06 8.65 -4.27
C PHE A 73 6.39 8.61 -5.65
N ARG A 74 7.21 8.44 -6.69
CA ARG A 74 6.71 8.27 -8.06
C ARG A 74 5.95 6.95 -8.20
N ARG A 75 4.69 7.06 -8.57
CA ARG A 75 3.84 5.96 -9.02
C ARG A 75 3.79 5.97 -10.55
N LYS A 76 3.62 4.78 -11.13
CA LYS A 76 3.52 4.58 -12.57
C LYS A 76 2.23 3.83 -12.88
N ALA A 77 1.50 4.27 -13.88
CA ALA A 77 0.39 3.55 -14.48
C ALA A 77 0.69 3.31 -15.96
N LYS A 78 0.53 2.08 -16.43
CA LYS A 78 0.72 1.73 -17.84
C LYS A 78 -0.59 1.38 -18.49
N LEU A 79 -0.82 1.86 -19.71
CA LEU A 79 -2.13 1.91 -20.34
C LEU A 79 -2.00 1.48 -21.79
N CYS A 80 -2.90 0.60 -22.24
CA CYS A 80 -2.81 -0.02 -23.57
C CYS A 80 -3.19 0.92 -24.72
N GLY A 81 -3.93 2.00 -24.44
CA GLY A 81 -4.47 2.88 -25.48
C GLY A 81 -5.11 4.13 -24.91
N LYS A 82 -5.50 5.03 -25.82
CA LYS A 82 -6.05 6.36 -25.51
C LYS A 82 -7.30 6.29 -24.61
N ASP A 83 -8.21 5.36 -24.88
CA ASP A 83 -9.45 5.23 -24.10
C ASP A 83 -9.18 4.86 -22.64
N CYS A 84 -8.21 3.96 -22.41
CA CYS A 84 -7.76 3.63 -21.05
C CYS A 84 -7.06 4.81 -20.38
N VAL A 85 -6.37 5.67 -21.13
CA VAL A 85 -5.78 6.92 -20.61
C VAL A 85 -6.87 7.89 -20.17
N SER A 86 -7.85 8.17 -21.04
CA SER A 86 -8.96 9.05 -20.71
C SER A 86 -9.73 8.56 -19.48
N TYR A 87 -10.12 7.29 -19.47
CA TYR A 87 -10.82 6.70 -18.33
C TYR A 87 -10.03 6.80 -17.01
N PHE A 88 -8.71 6.56 -17.07
CA PHE A 88 -7.85 6.65 -15.90
C PHE A 88 -7.80 8.07 -15.32
N LEU A 89 -7.69 9.09 -16.19
CA LEU A 89 -7.67 10.49 -15.77
C LEU A 89 -9.01 10.92 -15.15
N GLU A 90 -10.13 10.56 -15.80
CA GLU A 90 -11.48 10.83 -15.28
C GLU A 90 -11.70 10.17 -13.91
N SER A 91 -11.22 8.93 -13.74
CA SER A 91 -11.30 8.21 -12.47
C SER A 91 -10.52 8.91 -11.35
N ILE A 92 -9.34 9.47 -11.66
CA ILE A 92 -8.54 10.23 -10.70
C ILE A 92 -9.25 11.53 -10.30
N GLU A 93 -9.80 12.26 -11.26
CA GLU A 93 -10.54 13.50 -10.99
C GLU A 93 -11.74 13.24 -10.08
N SER A 94 -12.54 12.22 -10.39
CA SER A 94 -13.67 11.81 -9.56
C SER A 94 -13.24 11.44 -8.13
N TYR A 95 -12.15 10.67 -7.99
CA TYR A 95 -11.62 10.32 -6.67
C TYR A 95 -11.18 11.55 -5.87
N ASN A 96 -10.52 12.51 -6.51
CA ASN A 96 -10.08 13.75 -5.87
C ASN A 96 -11.27 14.61 -5.41
N GLU A 97 -12.36 14.67 -6.17
CA GLU A 97 -13.59 15.34 -5.74
C GLU A 97 -14.20 14.69 -4.50
N LEU A 98 -14.22 13.36 -4.44
CA LEU A 98 -14.70 12.64 -3.26
C LEU A 98 -13.86 12.92 -2.01
N LEU A 99 -12.54 13.07 -2.17
CA LEU A 99 -11.65 13.44 -1.07
C LEU A 99 -11.94 14.86 -0.56
N LYS A 100 -12.14 15.83 -1.46
CA LYS A 100 -12.51 17.21 -1.08
C LYS A 100 -13.80 17.24 -0.25
N ARG A 101 -14.84 16.54 -0.71
CA ARG A 101 -16.13 16.45 0.01
C ARG A 101 -15.98 15.81 1.40
N LYS A 102 -15.07 14.84 1.56
CA LYS A 102 -14.80 14.23 2.88
C LYS A 102 -14.13 15.23 3.83
N SER A 103 -13.14 15.99 3.36
CA SER A 103 -12.47 17.01 4.18
C SER A 103 -13.42 18.10 4.67
N GLU A 104 -14.38 18.51 3.85
CA GLU A 104 -15.38 19.52 4.20
C GLU A 104 -16.35 19.04 5.29
N ARG A 105 -16.78 17.78 5.21
CA ARG A 105 -17.67 17.19 6.22
C ARG A 105 -16.99 17.00 7.58
N SER A 106 -15.70 16.69 7.60
CA SER A 106 -14.93 16.58 8.85
C SER A 106 -14.63 17.92 9.51
N ASN A 107 -14.66 19.04 8.76
CA ASN A 107 -14.47 20.38 9.33
C ASN A 107 -15.79 21.04 9.80
N GLY A 108 -16.95 20.49 9.43
CA GLY A 108 -18.27 21.06 9.75
C GLY A 108 -18.89 20.65 11.08
N HIS A 109 -18.19 19.90 11.94
CA HIS A 109 -18.75 19.41 13.22
C HIS A 109 -17.86 19.77 14.40
N ARG A 110 -17.60 21.06 14.58
CA ARG A 110 -17.06 21.60 15.85
C ARG A 110 -17.49 23.05 16.09
N THR A 111 -18.79 23.30 16.10
CA THR A 111 -19.37 24.44 16.81
C THR A 111 -20.71 24.02 17.37
N GLU A 112 -20.89 24.30 18.67
CA GLU A 112 -22.13 24.21 19.45
C GLU A 112 -22.54 22.81 19.96
N ARG A 113 -21.98 22.43 21.11
CA ARG A 113 -22.71 21.95 22.31
C ARG A 113 -21.74 21.41 23.37
N GLU A 114 -21.15 22.32 24.13
CA GLU A 114 -20.95 22.17 25.58
C GLU A 114 -21.88 23.24 26.16
N GLU A 115 -22.80 23.00 27.09
CA GLU A 115 -22.76 22.19 28.30
C GLU A 115 -24.16 21.63 28.60
N LYS A 116 -24.23 20.38 29.07
CA LYS A 116 -24.92 20.01 30.33
C LYS A 116 -24.76 18.51 30.59
N ASP A 117 -24.40 18.25 31.84
CA ASP A 117 -24.28 16.97 32.54
C ASP A 117 -25.24 15.86 32.10
N VAL A 118 -24.78 14.61 32.15
CA VAL A 118 -25.36 13.55 33.01
C VAL A 118 -24.47 12.30 32.97
N GLN A 119 -24.09 11.88 34.17
CA GLN A 119 -23.41 10.63 34.52
C GLN A 119 -24.02 9.39 33.85
N LYS A 120 -23.19 8.52 33.25
CA LYS A 120 -23.54 7.10 33.03
C LYS A 120 -22.33 6.16 33.13
N LYS A 121 -22.60 5.03 33.79
CA LYS A 121 -21.73 3.96 34.30
C LYS A 121 -20.78 3.31 33.28
N PRO A 122 -19.70 2.64 33.75
CA PRO A 122 -18.77 1.90 32.90
C PRO A 122 -19.35 0.55 32.42
N GLU A 123 -19.55 0.40 31.12
CA GLU A 123 -19.77 -0.90 30.47
C GLU A 123 -18.42 -1.57 30.14
N LYS A 124 -18.29 -2.82 30.59
CA LYS A 124 -17.13 -3.70 30.34
C LYS A 124 -17.07 -4.06 28.85
N LYS A 125 -15.97 -3.70 28.19
CA LYS A 125 -15.67 -4.15 26.81
C LYS A 125 -15.03 -5.55 26.81
N PRO A 126 -15.35 -6.41 25.84
CA PRO A 126 -14.81 -7.77 25.75
C PRO A 126 -13.35 -7.78 25.30
N ALA A 127 -12.62 -8.80 25.78
CA ALA A 127 -11.21 -9.04 25.52
C ALA A 127 -10.89 -9.09 24.01
N LYS A 128 -10.09 -8.14 23.53
CA LYS A 128 -9.52 -8.17 22.18
C LYS A 128 -8.48 -9.29 22.11
N LYS A 129 -8.71 -10.28 21.26
CA LYS A 129 -7.71 -11.28 20.86
C LYS A 129 -6.48 -10.54 20.33
N ARG A 130 -5.33 -10.70 21.00
CA ARG A 130 -4.03 -10.18 20.53
C ARG A 130 -3.70 -10.84 19.19
N LYS A 131 -3.61 -10.04 18.13
CA LYS A 131 -2.95 -10.46 16.89
C LYS A 131 -1.46 -10.57 17.21
N LYS A 132 -0.85 -11.72 16.91
CA LYS A 132 0.60 -11.93 17.09
C LYS A 132 1.37 -10.89 16.30
N THR A 133 2.40 -10.33 16.92
CA THR A 133 3.22 -9.29 16.30
C THR A 133 4.07 -9.89 15.18
N LEU A 134 4.50 -9.04 14.24
CA LEU A 134 5.34 -9.44 13.11
C LEU A 134 6.65 -10.10 13.59
N LEU A 135 7.18 -9.63 14.72
CA LEU A 135 8.32 -10.21 15.42
C LEU A 135 8.05 -11.64 15.90
N GLU A 136 6.89 -11.93 16.51
CA GLU A 136 6.53 -13.29 16.94
C GLU A 136 6.38 -14.26 15.76
N LYS A 137 5.88 -13.78 14.62
CA LYS A 137 5.83 -14.59 13.39
C LYS A 137 7.23 -14.88 12.85
N MET A 138 8.11 -13.88 12.86
CA MET A 138 9.51 -14.07 12.43
C MET A 138 10.22 -15.10 13.30
N TYR A 139 10.09 -15.06 14.62
CA TYR A 139 10.76 -16.02 15.51
C TYR A 139 10.28 -17.48 15.33
N SER A 140 9.01 -17.70 14.96
CA SER A 140 8.47 -19.04 14.70
C SER A 140 8.96 -19.72 13.41
N LEU A 141 9.71 -19.00 12.56
CA LEU A 141 10.28 -19.55 11.33
C LEU A 141 11.74 -20.01 11.51
N PHE A 142 12.37 -19.67 12.63
CA PHE A 142 13.79 -19.93 12.89
C PHE A 142 14.06 -20.92 14.04
N PHE A 143 13.00 -21.38 14.74
CA PHE A 143 13.03 -22.45 15.75
C PHE A 143 11.91 -23.44 15.45
#